data_AF-A0A537JNE8-F1
#
_entry.id   AF-A0A537JNE8-F1
#
_cell.length_a   1.000
_cell.length_b   1.000
_cell.length_c   1.000
_cell.angle_alpha   90.00
_cell.angle_beta   90.00
_cell.angle_gamma   90.00
#
_symmetry.space_group_name_H-M   'P 1'
#
loop_
_entity.id
_entity.type
_entity.pdbx_description
1 polymer ?
#
loop_
_entity_poly.entity_id
_entity_poly.type
_entity_poly.pdbx_seq_one_letter_code
_entity_poly.pdbx_strand_id
1 'polypeptide(L)' 'MKRTSRTAEDLKMLLAVASGREPADLYLDGATLLNVYSGEIYPANVAVKGRRIAYVGRGRGMVGPETQVLSLPGRILAPG' A
#
# COMPACT_ATOMS: atom_id res chain seq x y z
N MET A 1 -6.38 13.47 20.36
CA MET A 1 -5.93 12.42 19.41
C MET A 1 -7.07 11.44 19.18
N LYS A 2 -7.79 11.51 18.04
CA LYS A 2 -8.87 10.55 17.75
C LYS A 2 -8.24 9.17 17.56
N ARG A 3 -8.45 8.26 18.52
CA ARG A 3 -8.13 6.84 18.33
C ARG A 3 -8.95 6.37 17.15
N THR A 4 -8.32 6.10 16.02
CA THR A 4 -8.95 5.30 14.97
C THR A 4 -9.02 3.86 15.52
N SER A 5 -10.13 3.51 16.18
CA SER A 5 -10.38 2.11 16.53
C SER A 5 -10.49 1.33 15.23
N ARG A 6 -9.64 0.32 15.06
CA ARG A 6 -9.73 -0.64 13.96
C ARG A 6 -10.70 -1.73 14.37
N THR A 7 -11.61 -2.09 13.49
CA THR A 7 -12.48 -3.25 13.68
C THR A 7 -11.75 -4.52 13.23
N ALA A 8 -12.27 -5.68 13.62
CA ALA A 8 -11.78 -6.96 13.10
C ALA A 8 -12.03 -7.07 11.58
N GLU A 9 -13.12 -6.46 11.10
CA GLU A 9 -13.47 -6.34 9.67
C GLU A 9 -12.38 -5.60 8.89
N ASP A 10 -11.93 -4.45 9.40
CA ASP A 10 -10.86 -3.66 8.77
C ASP A 10 -9.58 -4.48 8.62
N LEU A 11 -9.20 -5.22 9.67
CA LEU A 11 -8.00 -6.05 9.63
C LEU A 11 -8.14 -7.19 8.61
N LYS A 12 -9.31 -7.83 8.56
CA LYS A 12 -9.60 -8.91 7.60
C LYS A 12 -9.46 -8.41 6.16
N MET A 13 -10.00 -7.24 5.85
CA MET A 13 -9.87 -6.62 4.52
C MET A 13 -8.41 -6.31 4.18
N LEU A 14 -7.65 -5.71 5.11
CA LEU A 14 -6.24 -5.41 4.87
C LEU A 14 -5.41 -6.67 4.61
N LEU A 15 -5.67 -7.75 5.35
CA LEU A 15 -4.99 -9.03 5.15
C LEU A 15 -5.39 -9.70 3.83
N ALA A 16 -6.65 -9.60 3.42
CA ALA A 16 -7.10 -10.11 2.11
C ALA A 16 -6.38 -9.39 0.96
N VAL A 17 -6.29 -8.06 1.03
CA VAL A 17 -5.53 -7.27 0.05
C VAL A 17 -4.04 -7.59 0.13
N ALA A 18 -3.41 -7.55 1.30
CA ALA A 18 -1.98 -7.81 1.44
C ALA A 18 -1.53 -9.19 0.93
N SER A 19 -2.43 -10.18 0.96
CA SER A 19 -2.20 -11.53 0.44
C SER A 19 -2.59 -11.72 -1.04
N GLY A 20 -3.06 -10.66 -1.72
CA GLY A 20 -3.49 -10.71 -3.12
C GLY A 20 -4.81 -11.46 -3.36
N ARG A 21 -5.59 -11.74 -2.31
CA ARG A 21 -6.92 -12.37 -2.43
C ARG A 21 -8.01 -11.38 -2.81
N GLU A 22 -7.80 -10.11 -2.51
CA GLU A 22 -8.69 -9.01 -2.90
C GLU A 22 -7.88 -7.86 -3.53
N PRO A 23 -8.50 -7.10 -4.45
CA PRO A 23 -7.85 -5.95 -5.05
C PRO A 23 -7.77 -4.76 -4.08
N ALA A 24 -6.68 -4.02 -4.22
CA ALA A 24 -6.50 -2.72 -3.59
C ALA A 24 -7.40 -1.67 -4.26
N ASP A 25 -7.75 -0.62 -3.51
CA ASP A 25 -8.48 0.51 -4.08
C ASP A 25 -7.52 1.40 -4.89
N LEU A 26 -6.30 1.59 -4.36
CA LEU A 26 -5.22 2.35 -4.97
C LEU A 26 -3.91 1.56 -4.89
N TYR A 27 -3.15 1.58 -5.99
CA TYR A 27 -1.84 0.95 -6.08
C TYR A 27 -0.81 1.90 -6.69
N LEU A 28 0.25 2.19 -5.94
CA LEU A 28 1.38 3.01 -6.36
C LEU A 28 2.48 2.10 -6.90
N ASP A 29 2.72 2.15 -8.21
CA ASP A 29 3.57 1.20 -8.93
C ASP A 29 4.90 1.83 -9.38
N GLY A 30 5.99 1.10 -9.18
CA GLY A 30 7.31 1.42 -9.72
C GLY A 30 8.06 2.54 -8.99
N ALA A 31 7.66 2.90 -7.78
CA ALA A 31 8.32 3.95 -7.00
C ALA A 31 9.52 3.43 -6.17
N THR A 32 10.26 4.38 -5.60
CA THR A 32 11.29 4.12 -4.58
C THR A 32 10.80 4.66 -3.23
N LEU A 33 10.76 3.84 -2.19
CA LEU A 33 10.30 4.23 -0.87
C LEU A 33 11.47 4.71 -0.01
N LEU A 34 11.30 5.86 0.64
CA LEU A 34 12.12 6.30 1.77
C LEU A 34 11.56 5.71 3.06
N ASN A 35 12.29 4.76 3.65
CA ASN A 35 12.02 4.31 5.00
C ASN A 35 12.60 5.30 5.99
N VAL A 36 11.76 6.21 6.51
CA VAL A 36 12.17 7.24 7.46
C VAL A 36 12.64 6.69 8.82
N TYR A 37 12.36 5.43 9.13
CA TYR A 37 12.85 4.81 10.37
C TYR A 37 14.32 4.37 10.25
N SER A 38 14.73 3.81 9.10
CA SER A 38 16.10 3.34 8.88
C SER A 38 16.96 4.30 8.05
N GLY A 39 16.36 5.24 7.32
CA GLY A 39 17.02 6.10 6.34
C GLY A 39 17.25 5.43 4.98
N GLU A 40 16.83 4.17 4.81
CA GLU A 40 17.02 3.43 3.55
C GLU A 40 16.08 3.91 2.45
N ILE A 41 16.58 3.90 1.22
CA ILE A 41 15.83 4.20 0.01
C ILE A 41 15.83 2.94 -0.86
N TYR A 42 14.66 2.34 -1.08
CA TYR A 42 14.58 1.07 -1.80
C TYR A 42 13.34 0.96 -2.71
N PRO A 43 13.39 0.20 -3.82
CA PRO A 43 12.25 0.05 -4.71
C PRO A 43 11.11 -0.70 -4.02
N ALA A 44 9.92 -0.10 -4.02
CA ALA A 44 8.73 -0.70 -3.47
C ALA A 44 7.46 -0.06 -4.05
N ASN A 45 6.43 -0.89 -4.15
CA ASN A 45 5.07 -0.49 -4.47
C ASN A 45 4.25 -0.40 -3.18
N VAL A 46 3.16 0.35 -3.22
CA VAL A 46 2.26 0.54 -2.07
C VAL A 46 0.84 0.24 -2.47
N ALA A 47 0.17 -0.65 -1.73
CA ALA A 47 -1.25 -0.93 -1.91
C ALA A 47 -2.06 -0.31 -0.77
N VAL A 48 -3.17 0.34 -1.11
CA VAL A 48 -4.06 1.04 -0.17
C VAL A 48 -5.46 0.44 -0.24
N LYS A 49 -6.06 0.21 0.93
CA LYS A 49 -7.47 -0.18 1.10
C LYS A 49 -8.14 0.79 2.05
N GLY A 50 -9.19 1.46 1.58
CA GLY A 50 -9.86 2.56 2.27
C GLY A 50 -8.87 3.66 2.68
N ARG A 51 -8.66 3.80 3.99
CA ARG A 51 -7.80 4.85 4.58
C ARG A 51 -6.45 4.32 5.07
N ARG A 52 -6.05 3.12 4.65
CA ARG A 52 -4.93 2.38 5.22
C ARG A 52 -4.05 1.77 4.14
N ILE A 53 -2.75 1.76 4.40
CA ILE A 53 -1.80 0.97 3.62
C ILE A 53 -1.98 -0.50 4.01
N ALA A 54 -2.26 -1.35 3.03
CA ALA A 54 -2.39 -2.79 3.19
C ALA A 54 -1.06 -3.51 2.94
N TYR A 55 -0.26 -3.02 1.99
CA TYR A 55 1.00 -3.66 1.57
C TYR A 55 2.04 -2.64 1.13
N VAL A 56 3.31 -2.97 1.42
CA VAL A 56 4.50 -2.29 0.91
C VAL A 56 5.50 -3.35 0.47
N GLY A 57 5.96 -3.29 -0.78
CA GLY A 57 6.94 -4.24 -1.33
C GLY A 57 6.87 -4.37 -2.84
N ARG A 58 7.55 -5.36 -3.42
CA ARG A 58 7.72 -5.48 -4.88
C ARG A 58 6.59 -6.22 -5.61
N GLY A 59 5.69 -6.88 -4.87
CA GLY A 59 4.64 -7.72 -5.44
C GLY A 59 3.47 -6.90 -6.01
N ARG A 60 2.86 -7.39 -7.10
CA ARG A 60 1.70 -6.76 -7.79
C ARG A 60 0.38 -7.52 -7.65
N GLY A 61 0.32 -8.54 -6.79
CA GLY A 61 -0.86 -9.42 -6.63
C GLY A 61 -2.13 -8.73 -6.13
N MET A 62 -2.05 -7.45 -5.77
CA MET A 62 -3.15 -6.64 -5.25
C MET A 62 -3.81 -5.79 -6.34
N VAL A 63 -3.38 -5.89 -7.59
CA VAL A 63 -3.95 -5.16 -8.72
C VAL A 63 -5.06 -6.00 -9.34
N GLY A 64 -6.29 -5.48 -9.31
CA GLY A 64 -7.45 -6.05 -10.00
C GLY A 64 -8.16 -5.03 -10.89
N PRO A 65 -9.28 -5.42 -11.53
CA PRO A 65 -10.03 -4.57 -12.46
C PRO A 65 -10.47 -3.21 -11.89
N GLU A 66 -10.79 -3.16 -10.61
CA GLU A 66 -11.24 -1.96 -9.89
C GLU A 66 -10.11 -1.15 -9.25
N THR A 67 -8.87 -1.65 -9.29
CA THR A 67 -7.73 -0.97 -8.67
C THR A 67 -7.33 0.25 -9.48
N GLN A 68 -7.33 1.43 -8.84
CA GLN A 68 -6.70 2.60 -9.43
C GLN A 68 -5.17 2.44 -9.35
N VAL A 69 -4.50 2.37 -10.50
CA VAL A 69 -3.03 2.25 -10.55
C VAL A 69 -2.40 3.59 -10.91
N LEU A 70 -1.46 4.05 -10.09
CA LEU A 70 -0.61 5.20 -10.39
C LEU A 70 0.82 4.72 -10.65
N SER A 71 1.30 4.92 -11.88
CA SER A 71 2.69 4.63 -12.25
C SER A 71 3.59 5.79 -11.84
N LEU A 72 4.59 5.51 -11.00
CA LEU A 72 5.47 6.50 -10.39
C LEU A 72 6.97 6.19 -10.57
N PRO A 73 7.44 5.78 -11.76
CA PRO A 73 8.84 5.46 -11.99
C PRO A 73 9.74 6.68 -11.71
N GLY A 74 10.85 6.43 -11.01
CA GLY A 74 11.84 7.47 -10.66
C GLY A 74 11.36 8.48 -9.60
N ARG A 75 10.17 8.28 -9.00
CA ARG A 75 9.67 9.11 -7.89
C ARG A 75 10.02 8.47 -6.54
N ILE A 76 10.19 9.31 -5.53
CA ILE A 76 10.33 8.88 -4.14
C ILE A 76 8.98 8.98 -3.44
N LEU A 77 8.57 7.89 -2.78
CA LEU A 77 7.45 7.88 -1.83
C LEU A 77 7.99 8.12 -0.43
N ALA A 78 7.37 9.05 0.29
CA ALA A 78 7.66 9.36 1.68
C ALA A 78 6.35 9.56 2.46
N PRO A 79 6.33 9.29 3.77
CA PRO A 79 5.25 9.73 4.64
C PRO A 79 5.08 11.26 4.59
N GLY A 80 3.83 11.72 4.66
CA GLY A 80 3.47 13.14 4.75
C GLY A 80 2.93 13.52 6.13
#